data_AF-A0A849Z8B2-F1
#
_entry.id   AF-A0A849Z8B2-F1
#
_cell.length_a   1.000
_cell.length_b   1.000
_cell.length_c   1.000
_cell.angle_alpha   90.00
_cell.angle_beta   90.00
_cell.angle_gamma   90.00
#
_symmetry.space_group_name_H-M   'P 1'
#
loop_
_entity.id
_entity.type
_entity.pdbx_description
1 polymer ?
#
loop_
_entity_poly.entity_id
_entity_poly.type
_entity_poly.pdbx_seq_one_letter_code
_entity_poly.pdbx_strand_id
1 'polypeptide(L)' 'MKKLVLASPLFALALLTSGVGCSDEGSCERIVEACHSLDHGAGPAHECHEFAESEEATDELCAEREDQCVEEDCNP' A
#
# COMPACT_ATOMS: atom_id res chain seq x y z
N MET A 1 -34.01 -55.59 -7.51
CA MET A 1 -33.55 -54.63 -8.53
C MET A 1 -33.11 -53.38 -7.78
N LYS A 2 -31.81 -53.06 -7.85
CA LYS A 2 -31.10 -52.13 -6.95
C LYS A 2 -31.32 -50.70 -7.43
N LYS A 3 -31.92 -49.84 -6.59
CA LYS A 3 -32.10 -48.42 -6.88
C LYS A 3 -30.72 -47.74 -6.84
N LEU A 4 -30.28 -47.21 -7.98
CA LEU A 4 -29.08 -46.37 -8.05
C LEU A 4 -29.33 -45.11 -7.22
N VAL A 5 -28.58 -44.97 -6.14
CA VAL A 5 -28.42 -43.70 -5.41
C VAL A 5 -27.43 -42.89 -6.23
N LEU A 6 -27.92 -41.88 -6.95
CA LEU A 6 -27.05 -40.87 -7.54
C LEU A 6 -26.46 -40.04 -6.39
N ALA A 7 -25.18 -40.26 -6.11
CA ALA A 7 -24.38 -39.44 -5.22
C ALA A 7 -24.25 -38.04 -5.86
N SER A 8 -24.87 -37.04 -5.23
CA SER A 8 -24.62 -35.63 -5.52
C SER A 8 -23.15 -35.31 -5.25
N PRO A 9 -22.36 -34.87 -6.24
CA PRO A 9 -21.04 -34.38 -5.98
C PRO A 9 -21.17 -32.98 -5.38
N LEU A 10 -20.63 -32.83 -4.17
CA LEU A 10 -19.75 -31.74 -3.78
C LEU A 10 -20.04 -30.41 -4.50
N PHE A 11 -21.01 -29.65 -3.99
CA PHE A 11 -20.99 -28.22 -4.26
C PHE A 11 -19.87 -27.63 -3.41
N ALA A 12 -18.78 -27.32 -4.10
CA ALA A 12 -17.56 -26.78 -3.56
C ALA A 12 -17.86 -25.59 -2.65
N LEU A 13 -17.34 -25.68 -1.43
CA LEU A 13 -17.18 -24.57 -0.52
C LEU A 13 -16.27 -23.56 -1.22
N ALA A 14 -16.88 -22.58 -1.91
CA ALA A 14 -16.16 -21.42 -2.39
C ALA A 14 -15.75 -20.61 -1.15
N LEU A 15 -14.55 -20.93 -0.65
CA LEU A 15 -13.81 -20.08 0.25
C LEU A 15 -13.75 -18.70 -0.40
N LEU A 16 -14.54 -17.76 0.14
CA LEU A 16 -14.23 -16.35 0.02
C LEU A 16 -12.88 -16.17 0.73
N THR A 17 -11.80 -16.33 -0.02
CA THR A 17 -10.50 -15.81 0.38
C THR A 17 -10.61 -14.30 0.23
N SER A 18 -11.10 -13.67 1.29
CA SER A 18 -10.85 -12.27 1.60
C SER A 18 -9.34 -12.12 1.72
N GLY A 19 -8.64 -12.04 0.59
CA GLY A 19 -7.25 -11.64 0.50
C GLY A 19 -7.16 -10.12 0.65
N VAL A 20 -7.51 -9.61 1.82
CA VAL A 20 -7.05 -8.30 2.29
C VAL A 20 -5.93 -8.62 3.26
N GLY A 21 -4.69 -8.32 2.88
CA GLY A 21 -3.55 -8.65 3.72
C GLY A 21 -2.19 -8.63 3.02
N CYS A 22 -1.99 -7.72 2.06
CA CYS A 22 -0.71 -7.04 1.92
C CYS A 22 -1.05 -5.59 2.21
N SER A 23 -0.49 -5.00 3.27
CA SER A 23 -0.36 -3.54 3.29
C SER A 23 0.67 -3.23 2.21
N ASP A 24 0.23 -3.18 0.95
CA ASP A 24 0.93 -2.42 -0.07
C ASP A 24 0.70 -0.95 0.29
N GLU A 25 1.35 -0.47 1.34
CA GLU A 25 1.40 0.96 1.63
C GLU A 25 2.00 1.61 0.39
N GLY A 26 1.26 2.55 -0.19
CA GLY A 26 1.66 3.23 -1.42
C GLY A 26 2.99 3.97 -1.26
N SER A 27 3.63 4.28 -2.38
CA SER A 27 4.84 5.10 -2.39
C SER A 27 4.67 6.44 -1.68
N CYS A 28 3.49 7.06 -1.77
CA CYS A 28 3.23 8.30 -1.04
C CYS A 28 3.21 8.09 0.47
N GLU A 29 2.54 7.03 0.95
CA GLU A 29 2.47 6.73 2.39
C GLU A 29 3.86 6.46 2.96
N ARG A 30 4.71 5.72 2.23
CA ARG A 30 6.10 5.47 2.66
C ARG A 30 6.93 6.76 2.79
N ILE A 31 6.77 7.71 1.87
CA ILE A 31 7.42 9.02 1.97
C ILE A 31 6.87 9.78 3.18
N VAL A 32 5.54 9.84 3.35
CA VAL A 32 4.91 10.53 4.48
C VAL A 32 5.43 9.97 5.80
N GLU A 33 5.38 8.65 6.00
CA GLU A 33 5.84 8.02 7.24
C GLU A 33 7.32 8.27 7.53
N ALA A 34 8.19 8.19 6.52
CA ALA A 34 9.61 8.46 6.68
C ALA A 34 9.87 9.93 7.09
N CYS A 35 9.17 10.87 6.46
CA CYS A 35 9.41 12.30 6.62
C CYS A 35 8.67 12.91 7.82
N HIS A 36 7.53 12.37 8.25
CA HIS A 36 6.61 13.02 9.20
C HIS A 36 7.28 13.44 10.52
N SER A 37 8.19 12.63 11.04
CA SER A 37 8.90 12.94 12.29
C SER A 37 10.05 13.95 12.12
N LEU A 38 10.55 14.10 10.89
CA LEU A 38 11.67 14.97 10.52
C LEU A 38 11.21 16.29 9.90
N ASP A 39 9.95 16.37 9.49
CA ASP A 39 9.33 17.60 9.03
C ASP A 39 9.23 18.61 10.18
N HIS A 40 9.97 19.71 10.05
CA HIS A 40 9.96 20.84 10.98
C HIS A 40 9.33 22.10 10.38
N GLY A 41 8.57 21.95 9.29
CA GLY A 41 7.89 23.01 8.54
C GLY A 41 8.76 23.71 7.50
N ALA A 42 9.96 23.20 7.22
CA ALA A 42 10.86 23.70 6.17
C ALA A 42 11.97 22.69 5.85
N GLY A 43 12.58 22.83 4.66
CA GLY A 43 13.71 22.02 4.20
C GLY A 43 13.30 20.76 3.44
N PRO A 44 14.27 19.92 3.03
CA PRO A 44 14.01 18.80 2.11
C PRO A 44 12.97 17.80 2.63
N ALA A 45 13.03 17.44 3.92
CA ALA A 45 12.03 16.55 4.53
C ALA A 45 10.60 17.12 4.47
N HIS A 46 10.44 18.43 4.73
CA HIS A 46 9.16 19.13 4.60
C HIS A 46 8.67 19.15 3.15
N GLU A 47 9.56 19.41 2.20
CA GLU A 47 9.21 19.43 0.77
C GLU A 47 8.75 18.05 0.28
N CYS A 48 9.39 16.97 0.74
CA CYS A 48 8.96 15.60 0.45
C CYS A 48 7.63 15.24 1.14
N HIS A 49 7.45 15.63 2.41
CA HIS A 49 6.22 15.39 3.16
C HIS A 49 5.01 16.10 2.52
N GLU A 50 5.10 17.41 2.26
CA GLU A 50 4.03 18.18 1.63
C GLU A 50 3.73 17.71 0.21
N PHE A 51 4.76 17.32 -0.56
CA PHE A 51 4.56 16.73 -1.87
C PHE A 51 3.72 15.45 -1.79
N ALA A 52 4.08 14.53 -0.89
CA ALA A 52 3.40 13.25 -0.75
C ALA A 52 2.00 13.35 -0.12
N GLU A 53 1.73 14.36 0.72
CA GLU A 53 0.39 14.66 1.25
C GLU A 53 -0.49 15.49 0.30
N SER A 54 0.05 16.00 -0.81
CA SER A 54 -0.71 16.86 -1.73
C SER A 54 -1.87 16.12 -2.40
N GLU A 55 -2.98 16.81 -2.67
CA GLU A 55 -4.15 16.22 -3.35
C GLU A 55 -3.86 15.77 -4.80
N GLU A 56 -2.77 16.28 -5.39
CA GLU A 56 -2.30 15.93 -6.73
C GLU A 56 -1.31 14.76 -6.72
N ALA A 57 -0.83 14.35 -5.54
CA ALA A 57 0.05 13.21 -5.39
C ALA A 57 -0.66 11.92 -5.79
N THR A 58 0.04 11.10 -6.55
CA THR A 58 -0.37 9.73 -6.86
C THR A 58 0.80 8.83 -6.54
N ASP A 59 0.53 7.57 -6.23
CA ASP A 59 1.62 6.62 -5.93
C ASP A 59 2.65 6.53 -7.05
N GLU A 60 2.25 6.70 -8.31
CA GLU A 60 3.19 6.70 -9.43
C GLU A 60 4.13 7.91 -9.39
N LEU A 61 3.62 9.10 -9.06
CA LEU A 61 4.44 10.31 -8.88
C LEU A 61 5.34 10.22 -7.63
N CYS A 62 4.84 9.62 -6.56
CA CYS A 62 5.62 9.39 -5.35
C CYS A 62 6.73 8.36 -5.60
N ALA A 63 6.46 7.30 -6.35
CA ALA A 63 7.45 6.28 -6.71
C ALA A 63 8.64 6.86 -7.47
N GLU A 64 8.44 7.90 -8.30
CA GLU A 64 9.52 8.59 -9.01
C GLU A 64 10.49 9.35 -8.08
N ARG A 65 10.06 9.66 -6.85
CA ARG A 65 10.81 10.45 -5.87
C ARG A 65 11.14 9.69 -4.59
N GLU A 66 10.59 8.49 -4.41
CA GLU A 66 10.65 7.74 -3.16
C GLU A 66 12.09 7.52 -2.69
N ASP A 67 12.99 7.04 -3.55
CA ASP A 67 14.39 6.82 -3.18
C ASP A 67 15.06 8.11 -2.67
N GLN A 68 14.85 9.24 -3.36
CA GLN A 68 15.41 10.52 -2.96
C GLN A 68 14.82 10.99 -1.62
N CYS A 69 13.49 10.91 -1.47
CA CYS A 69 12.83 11.36 -0.27
C CYS A 69 13.16 10.48 0.94
N VAL A 70 13.12 9.15 0.81
CA VAL A 70 13.27 8.22 1.93
C VAL A 70 14.72 8.04 2.33
N GLU A 71 15.63 7.82 1.37
CA GLU A 71 17.01 7.42 1.69
C GLU A 71 17.92 8.62 1.95
N GLU A 72 17.60 9.80 1.39
CA GLU A 72 18.45 10.99 1.49
C GLU A 72 17.78 12.10 2.31
N ASP A 73 16.59 12.57 1.92
CA ASP A 73 16.00 13.79 2.49
C ASP A 73 15.30 13.56 3.84
N CYS A 74 14.80 12.35 4.08
CA CYS A 74 14.11 11.93 5.31
C CYS A 74 14.88 10.84 6.08
N ASN A 75 16.20 10.89 5.99
CA ASN A 75 17.11 10.02 6.73
C ASN A 75 17.85 10.85 7.81
N PRO A 76 17.66 10.56 9.11
CA PRO A 76 18.16 11.39 10.22
C PRO A 76 19.67 11.38 10.43
#